data_AF-A0A1M3EGJ4-F1
#
_entry.id   AF-A0A1M3EGJ4-F1
#
_cell.length_a   1.000
_cell.length_b   1.000
_cell.length_c   1.000
_cell.angle_alpha   90.00
_cell.angle_beta   90.00
_cell.angle_gamma   90.00
#
_symmetry.space_group_name_H-M   'P 1'
#
loop_
_entity.id
_entity.type
_entity.pdbx_description
1 polymer ?
#
loop_
_entity_poly.entity_id
_entity_poly.type
_entity_poly.pdbx_seq_one_letter_code
_entity_poly.pdbx_strand_id
1 'polypeptide(L)'
;MRGTNRAVGLLALAVACLLAVTACSVPGGYSVASLRKLPESGLAYPGSTDVQARHSDGIRGNVFGKGSAAMVGIVGTTTASPAEVIAYYSHVLVPTGWEQVQENPSATDYPGRVSHWVAWDKGVLSFTLNIWTEGTATKYDTDLESTGA
;
A
#
# COMPACT_ATOMS: atom_id res chain seq x y z
N MET A 1 -9.51 50.27 36.06
CA MET A 1 -10.06 49.73 34.80
C MET A 1 -9.17 48.60 34.35
N ARG A 2 -9.61 47.35 34.53
CA ARG A 2 -8.79 46.14 34.34
C ARG A 2 -9.59 45.17 33.44
N GLY A 3 -9.15 45.06 32.20
CA GLY A 3 -9.67 44.24 31.10
C GLY A 3 -8.82 44.60 29.88
N THR A 4 -8.41 43.74 28.97
CA THR A 4 -9.07 42.52 28.48
C THR A 4 -8.07 41.72 27.65
N ASN A 5 -6.88 41.35 28.17
CA ASN A 5 -5.79 40.78 27.33
C ASN A 5 -5.45 39.31 27.62
N ARG A 6 -6.41 38.48 28.06
CA ARG A 6 -6.14 37.05 28.34
C ARG A 6 -6.93 36.05 27.48
N ALA A 7 -7.83 36.52 26.61
CA ALA A 7 -8.71 35.63 25.86
C ALA A 7 -8.15 35.16 24.50
N VAL A 8 -7.14 35.82 23.95
CA VAL A 8 -6.65 35.53 22.58
C VAL A 8 -5.71 34.31 22.53
N GLY A 9 -5.05 33.95 23.64
CA GLY A 9 -4.10 32.83 23.67
C GLY A 9 -4.73 31.44 23.76
N LEU A 10 -5.97 31.32 24.24
CA LEU A 10 -6.62 30.03 24.49
C LEU A 10 -7.30 29.43 23.24
N LEU A 11 -7.67 30.25 22.25
CA LEU A 11 -8.26 29.74 21.00
C LEU A 11 -7.24 29.11 20.05
N ALA A 12 -5.98 29.55 20.08
CA ALA A 12 -4.93 28.99 19.22
C ALA A 12 -4.52 27.57 19.63
N LEU A 13 -4.59 27.24 20.92
CA LEU A 13 -4.26 25.91 21.43
C LEU A 13 -5.35 24.87 21.13
N ALA A 14 -6.62 25.29 21.04
CA ALA A 14 -7.73 24.39 20.75
C ALA A 14 -7.74 23.90 19.29
N VAL A 15 -7.31 24.73 18.34
CA VAL A 15 -7.20 24.33 16.92
C VAL A 15 -6.04 23.36 16.68
N ALA A 16 -4.92 23.53 17.40
CA ALA A 16 -3.80 22.59 17.33
C ALA A 16 -4.14 21.22 17.92
N CYS A 17 -4.98 21.17 18.97
CA CYS A 17 -5.46 19.89 19.52
C CYS A 17 -6.54 19.21 18.67
N LEU A 18 -7.34 19.93 17.88
CA LEU A 18 -8.32 19.30 16.99
C LEU A 18 -7.70 18.59 15.78
N LEU A 19 -6.47 18.93 15.39
CA LEU A 19 -5.73 18.21 14.34
C LEU A 19 -5.11 16.88 14.83
N ALA A 20 -5.14 16.61 16.14
CA ALA A 20 -4.51 15.43 16.73
C ALA A 20 -5.48 14.25 16.98
N VAL A 21 -6.79 14.38 16.71
CA VAL A 21 -7.81 13.43 17.22
C VAL A 21 -8.55 12.63 16.13
N THR A 22 -8.07 12.56 14.89
CA THR A 22 -8.63 11.63 13.89
C THR A 22 -7.84 10.34 13.68
N ALA A 23 -6.76 10.13 14.43
CA ALA A 23 -6.04 8.85 14.44
C ALA A 23 -6.60 7.92 15.54
N CYS A 24 -7.86 7.49 15.38
CA CYS A 24 -8.30 6.25 16.02
C CYS A 24 -7.54 5.10 15.34
N SER A 25 -6.41 4.77 15.93
CA SER A 25 -5.40 3.81 15.50
C SER A 25 -5.96 2.38 15.46
N VAL A 26 -6.33 1.95 14.26
CA VAL A 26 -6.28 0.54 13.88
C VAL A 26 -4.80 0.16 13.77
N PRO A 27 -4.34 -1.03 14.19
CA PRO A 27 -2.98 -1.50 13.86
C PRO A 27 -2.78 -1.43 12.34
N GLY A 28 -1.72 -0.78 11.87
CA GLY A 28 -1.52 -0.42 10.46
C GLY A 28 -2.11 0.92 10.03
N GLY A 29 -2.94 1.59 10.84
CA GLY A 29 -3.44 2.96 10.61
C GLY A 29 -4.38 3.14 9.41
N TYR A 30 -4.37 2.25 8.44
CA TYR A 30 -5.17 2.30 7.22
C TYR A 30 -6.24 1.20 7.22
N SER A 31 -7.45 1.57 6.83
CA SER A 31 -8.52 0.62 6.48
C SER A 31 -8.51 0.36 4.97
N VAL A 32 -9.14 -0.72 4.51
CA VAL A 32 -9.39 -0.96 3.07
C VAL A 32 -10.04 0.25 2.40
N ALA A 33 -11.02 0.88 3.06
CA ALA A 33 -11.70 2.06 2.54
C ALA A 33 -10.77 3.27 2.39
N SER A 34 -9.77 3.41 3.26
CA SER A 34 -8.74 4.45 3.15
C SER A 34 -7.75 4.14 2.03
N LEU A 35 -7.29 2.88 1.94
CA LEU A 35 -6.34 2.45 0.91
C LEU A 35 -6.91 2.58 -0.51
N ARG A 36 -8.20 2.26 -0.71
CA ARG A 36 -8.89 2.43 -2.02
C ARG A 36 -8.95 3.87 -2.53
N LYS A 37 -8.67 4.87 -1.68
CA LYS A 37 -8.62 6.28 -2.10
C LYS A 37 -7.26 6.65 -2.69
N LEU A 38 -6.24 5.82 -2.49
CA LEU A 38 -4.91 6.02 -3.06
C LEU A 38 -4.93 5.59 -4.53
N PRO A 39 -4.35 6.39 -5.44
CA PRO A 39 -4.32 6.06 -6.86
C PRO A 39 -3.61 4.74 -7.14
N GLU A 40 -2.66 4.35 -6.29
CA GLU A 40 -1.90 3.11 -6.42
C GLU A 40 -2.75 1.85 -6.22
N SER A 41 -3.87 1.95 -5.49
CA SER A 41 -4.73 0.80 -5.14
C SER A 41 -5.36 0.07 -6.33
N GLY A 42 -5.46 0.74 -7.49
CA GLY A 42 -6.05 0.20 -8.71
C GLY A 42 -5.08 0.14 -9.89
N LEU A 43 -3.77 0.30 -9.66
CA LEU A 43 -2.79 0.31 -10.73
C LEU A 43 -2.66 -1.07 -11.40
N ALA A 44 -3.28 -1.21 -12.57
CA ALA A 44 -3.06 -2.30 -13.51
C ALA A 44 -1.99 -1.95 -14.54
N TYR A 45 -1.28 -2.98 -15.02
CA TYR A 45 -0.45 -2.86 -16.21
C TYR A 45 -1.34 -2.57 -17.44
N PRO A 46 -0.95 -1.65 -18.35
CA PRO A 46 -1.76 -1.32 -19.52
C PRO A 46 -1.96 -2.53 -20.43
N GLY A 47 -3.21 -2.75 -20.87
CA GLY A 47 -3.53 -3.89 -21.74
C GLY A 47 -3.71 -5.22 -21.00
N SER A 48 -3.72 -5.21 -19.67
CA SER A 48 -4.00 -6.42 -18.89
C SER A 48 -5.43 -6.94 -19.05
N THR A 49 -5.56 -8.26 -19.04
CA THR A 49 -6.82 -9.00 -18.98
C THR A 49 -7.01 -9.63 -17.60
N ASP A 50 -8.23 -10.10 -17.32
CA ASP A 50 -8.60 -10.76 -16.07
C ASP A 50 -8.24 -9.95 -14.82
N VAL A 51 -8.36 -8.62 -14.91
CA VAL A 51 -8.04 -7.72 -13.81
C VAL A 51 -9.11 -7.87 -12.73
N GLN A 52 -8.73 -8.39 -11.57
CA GLN A 52 -9.63 -8.54 -10.42
C GLN A 52 -9.05 -7.80 -9.22
N ALA A 53 -9.89 -6.98 -8.58
CA ALA A 53 -9.53 -6.34 -7.33
C ALA A 53 -9.55 -7.36 -6.19
N ARG A 54 -8.57 -7.26 -5.30
CA ARG A 54 -8.47 -8.04 -4.07
C ARG A 54 -8.28 -7.11 -2.87
N HIS A 55 -8.68 -7.59 -1.71
CA HIS A 55 -8.45 -6.89 -0.46
C HIS A 55 -8.45 -7.87 0.70
N SER A 56 -7.83 -7.43 1.80
CA SER A 56 -7.92 -8.04 3.12
C SER A 56 -8.15 -6.91 4.10
N ASP A 57 -9.13 -7.05 5.00
CA ASP A 57 -9.36 -6.07 6.06
C ASP A 57 -8.27 -6.11 7.16
N GLY A 58 -7.32 -7.04 7.03
CA GLY A 58 -6.31 -7.31 8.04
C GLY A 58 -6.88 -8.10 9.22
N ILE A 59 -5.99 -8.56 10.08
CA ILE A 59 -6.35 -9.25 11.32
C ILE A 59 -5.75 -8.46 12.46
N ARG A 60 -6.58 -8.11 13.45
CA ARG A 60 -6.06 -7.47 14.65
C ARG A 60 -5.15 -8.45 15.40
N GLY A 61 -3.93 -8.01 15.71
CA GLY A 61 -3.02 -8.79 16.54
C GLY A 61 -3.65 -9.10 17.90
N ASN A 62 -3.26 -10.24 18.48
CA ASN A 62 -3.68 -10.66 19.80
C ASN A 62 -2.44 -10.90 20.69
N VAL A 63 -2.64 -11.34 21.93
CA VAL A 63 -1.52 -11.57 22.87
C VAL A 63 -0.55 -12.67 22.44
N PHE A 64 -0.91 -13.48 21.43
CA PHE A 64 -0.13 -14.63 20.94
C PHE A 64 0.41 -14.45 19.52
N GLY A 65 0.07 -13.37 18.82
CA GLY A 65 0.42 -13.22 17.42
C GLY A 65 0.32 -11.79 16.93
N LYS A 66 1.25 -11.42 16.05
CA LYS A 66 1.17 -10.18 15.29
C LYS A 66 -0.06 -10.25 14.37
N GLY A 67 -0.77 -9.14 14.29
CA GLY A 67 -1.85 -8.98 13.32
C GLY A 67 -1.31 -8.90 11.91
N SER A 68 -2.22 -8.76 10.94
CA SER A 68 -1.90 -8.35 9.57
C SER A 68 -2.55 -7.01 9.28
N ALA A 69 -1.86 -6.16 8.52
CA ALA A 69 -2.40 -4.89 8.07
C ALA A 69 -3.55 -5.10 7.08
N ALA A 70 -4.41 -4.09 6.96
CA ALA A 70 -5.35 -4.04 5.84
C ALA A 70 -4.57 -3.83 4.53
N MET A 71 -5.09 -4.41 3.45
CA MET A 71 -4.41 -4.51 2.17
C MET A 71 -5.44 -4.38 1.04
N VAL A 72 -5.07 -3.68 -0.03
CA VAL A 72 -5.82 -3.64 -1.28
C VAL A 72 -4.87 -3.90 -2.43
N GLY A 73 -5.36 -4.52 -3.50
CA GLY A 73 -4.50 -4.88 -4.60
C GLY A 73 -5.30 -5.32 -5.80
N ILE A 74 -4.59 -5.74 -6.83
CA ILE A 74 -5.19 -6.42 -7.97
C ILE A 74 -4.42 -7.69 -8.29
N VAL A 75 -5.06 -8.55 -9.05
CA VAL A 75 -4.41 -9.57 -9.89
C VAL A 75 -4.68 -9.23 -11.35
N GLY A 76 -3.72 -9.49 -12.22
CA GLY A 76 -3.86 -9.25 -13.65
C GLY A 76 -3.03 -10.20 -14.49
N THR A 77 -3.38 -10.26 -15.77
CA THR A 77 -2.69 -11.06 -16.79
C THR A 77 -2.28 -10.17 -17.94
N THR A 78 -1.12 -10.40 -18.52
CA THR A 78 -0.65 -9.67 -19.71
C THR A 78 0.22 -10.58 -20.58
N THR A 79 0.38 -10.21 -21.85
CA THR A 79 1.35 -10.84 -22.77
C THR A 79 2.71 -10.14 -22.74
N ALA A 80 2.85 -9.04 -22.00
CA ALA A 80 4.13 -8.38 -21.77
C ALA A 80 5.06 -9.29 -20.95
N SER A 81 6.36 -9.09 -21.10
CA SER A 81 7.37 -9.80 -20.30
C SER A 81 7.37 -9.34 -18.83
N PRO A 82 7.83 -10.18 -17.88
CA PRO A 82 8.01 -9.78 -16.49
C PRO A 82 8.79 -8.47 -16.32
N ALA A 83 9.88 -8.29 -17.09
CA ALA A 83 10.71 -7.10 -17.04
C ALA A 83 9.96 -5.83 -17.47
N GLU A 84 9.11 -5.90 -18.50
CA GLU A 84 8.28 -4.77 -18.92
C GLU A 84 7.25 -4.38 -17.87
N VAL A 85 6.66 -5.37 -17.18
CA VAL A 85 5.70 -5.10 -16.11
C VAL A 85 6.40 -4.43 -14.91
N ILE A 86 7.56 -4.94 -14.49
CA ILE A 86 8.35 -4.32 -13.40
C ILE A 86 8.77 -2.90 -13.77
N ALA A 87 9.27 -2.70 -14.98
CA ALA A 87 9.67 -1.38 -15.47
C ALA A 87 8.50 -0.39 -15.48
N TYR A 88 7.30 -0.84 -15.86
CA TYR A 88 6.08 -0.02 -15.79
C TYR A 88 5.79 0.44 -14.35
N TYR A 89 5.74 -0.48 -13.38
CA TYR A 89 5.45 -0.11 -12.00
C TYR A 89 6.51 0.83 -11.42
N SER A 90 7.80 0.55 -11.68
CA SER A 90 8.88 1.46 -11.28
C SER A 90 8.72 2.86 -11.90
N HIS A 91 8.36 2.94 -13.19
CA HIS A 91 8.13 4.21 -13.89
C HIS A 91 6.94 5.01 -13.35
N VAL A 92 5.90 4.35 -12.84
CA VAL A 92 4.72 5.02 -12.24
C VAL A 92 5.00 5.42 -10.79
N LEU A 93 5.61 4.53 -10.01
CA LEU A 93 5.78 4.70 -8.57
C LEU A 93 6.92 5.68 -8.23
N VAL A 94 8.10 5.54 -8.83
CA VAL A 94 9.28 6.33 -8.45
C VAL A 94 9.06 7.84 -8.61
N PRO A 95 8.50 8.35 -9.73
CA PRO A 95 8.23 9.79 -9.88
C PRO A 95 7.17 10.34 -8.91
N THR A 96 6.38 9.47 -8.28
CA THR A 96 5.34 9.86 -7.30
C THR A 96 5.82 9.73 -5.85
N GLY A 97 7.14 9.60 -5.65
CA GLY A 97 7.80 9.62 -4.34
C GLY A 97 7.87 8.27 -3.64
N TRP A 98 7.69 7.17 -4.37
CA TRP A 98 7.96 5.83 -3.86
C TRP A 98 9.43 5.45 -4.07
N GLU A 99 10.01 4.74 -3.11
CA GLU A 99 11.40 4.27 -3.17
C GLU A 99 11.42 2.76 -3.24
N GLN A 100 12.15 2.17 -4.20
CA GLN A 100 12.32 0.72 -4.25
C GLN A 100 13.19 0.28 -3.09
N VAL A 101 12.65 -0.54 -2.20
CA VAL A 101 13.34 -0.96 -0.97
C VAL A 101 13.87 -2.38 -1.06
N GLN A 102 13.21 -3.25 -1.84
CA GLN A 102 13.56 -4.66 -1.92
C GLN A 102 13.20 -5.25 -3.28
N GLU A 103 13.93 -6.29 -3.65
CA GLU A 103 13.70 -7.09 -4.84
C GLU A 103 14.21 -8.52 -4.61
N ASN A 104 13.41 -9.50 -4.99
CA ASN A 104 13.77 -10.91 -5.00
C ASN A 104 13.30 -11.54 -6.33
N PRO A 105 14.21 -11.77 -7.29
CA PRO A 105 13.86 -12.32 -8.61
C PRO A 105 13.49 -13.81 -8.56
N SER A 106 13.66 -14.46 -7.40
CA SER A 106 13.41 -15.89 -7.20
C SER A 106 12.63 -16.15 -5.91
N ALA A 107 11.62 -15.31 -5.64
CA ALA A 107 10.72 -15.49 -4.52
C ALA A 107 9.91 -16.79 -4.65
N THR A 108 9.66 -17.44 -3.52
CA THR A 108 8.91 -18.71 -3.43
C THR A 108 7.67 -18.58 -2.57
N ASP A 109 7.24 -17.35 -2.30
CA ASP A 109 6.13 -17.03 -1.40
C ASP A 109 4.79 -17.48 -1.99
N TYR A 110 4.72 -17.63 -3.32
CA TYR A 110 3.62 -18.27 -4.02
C TYR A 110 3.77 -19.79 -4.06
N PRO A 111 2.85 -20.56 -3.44
CA PRO A 111 2.95 -22.02 -3.41
C PRO A 111 3.06 -22.62 -4.82
N GLY A 112 4.11 -23.43 -5.00
CA GLY A 112 4.32 -24.21 -6.22
C GLY A 112 4.87 -23.44 -7.43
N ARG A 113 5.35 -22.20 -7.27
CA ARG A 113 5.99 -21.46 -8.37
C ARG A 113 7.08 -20.50 -7.88
N VAL A 114 7.99 -20.14 -8.78
CA VAL A 114 8.96 -19.06 -8.58
C VAL A 114 8.34 -17.77 -9.12
N SER A 115 8.36 -16.71 -8.32
CA SER A 115 7.93 -15.37 -8.69
C SER A 115 9.08 -14.37 -8.57
N HIS A 116 8.96 -13.26 -9.30
CA HIS A 116 9.76 -12.06 -9.10
C HIS A 116 8.97 -11.13 -8.19
N TRP A 117 9.47 -10.90 -6.98
CA TRP A 117 8.89 -9.98 -6.01
C TRP A 117 9.67 -8.67 -5.97
N VAL A 118 8.96 -7.54 -5.96
CA VAL A 118 9.55 -6.20 -5.84
C VAL A 118 8.71 -5.38 -4.89
N ALA A 119 9.34 -4.55 -4.06
CA ALA A 119 8.65 -3.67 -3.12
C ALA A 119 9.16 -2.24 -3.19
N TRP A 120 8.21 -1.31 -3.05
CA TRP A 120 8.46 0.11 -2.89
C TRP A 120 7.75 0.65 -1.65
N ASP A 121 8.37 1.59 -0.96
CA ASP A 121 7.78 2.25 0.20
C ASP A 121 7.57 3.75 -0.05
N LYS A 122 6.51 4.30 0.57
CA LYS A 122 6.24 5.74 0.64
C LYS A 122 5.70 6.11 2.02
N GLY A 123 6.58 6.62 2.87
CA GLY A 123 6.25 6.91 4.27
C GLY A 123 5.90 5.63 5.03
N VAL A 124 4.63 5.49 5.44
CA VAL A 124 4.14 4.29 6.15
C VAL A 124 3.41 3.31 5.24
N LEU A 125 3.49 3.47 3.92
CA LEU A 125 2.85 2.61 2.95
C LEU A 125 3.89 1.74 2.25
N SER A 126 3.52 0.49 1.98
CA SER A 126 4.28 -0.42 1.11
C SER A 126 3.43 -0.80 -0.09
N PHE A 127 4.04 -0.77 -1.26
CA PHE A 127 3.50 -1.28 -2.51
C PHE A 127 4.37 -2.46 -2.94
N THR A 128 3.79 -3.64 -3.08
CA THR A 128 4.50 -4.83 -3.55
C THR A 128 3.93 -5.32 -4.87
N LEU A 129 4.79 -5.95 -5.67
CA LEU A 129 4.50 -6.54 -6.96
C LEU A 129 5.05 -7.96 -6.95
N ASN A 130 4.20 -8.97 -7.11
CA ASN A 130 4.64 -10.31 -7.48
C ASN A 130 4.32 -10.55 -8.94
N ILE A 131 5.28 -11.13 -9.66
CA ILE A 131 5.13 -11.50 -11.07
C ILE A 131 5.59 -12.94 -11.27
N TRP A 132 4.85 -13.70 -12.07
CA TRP A 132 5.29 -15.02 -12.52
C TRP A 132 4.81 -15.28 -13.95
N THR A 133 5.44 -16.25 -14.60
CA THR A 133 5.04 -16.70 -15.93
C THR A 133 4.15 -17.94 -15.82
N GLU A 134 3.06 -17.97 -16.58
CA GLU A 134 2.15 -19.11 -16.68
C GLU A 134 1.86 -19.38 -18.17
N GLY A 135 2.46 -20.45 -18.70
CA GLY A 135 2.48 -20.69 -20.15
C GLY A 135 3.23 -19.58 -20.88
N THR A 136 2.56 -18.89 -21.79
CA THR A 136 3.10 -17.72 -22.52
C THR A 136 2.64 -16.38 -21.92
N ALA A 137 1.85 -16.40 -20.86
CA ALA A 137 1.32 -15.19 -20.22
C ALA A 137 2.14 -14.82 -18.98
N THR A 138 2.25 -13.53 -18.72
CA THR A 138 2.72 -12.98 -17.44
C THR A 138 1.52 -12.73 -16.55
N LYS A 139 1.53 -13.34 -15.38
CA LYS A 139 0.59 -13.08 -14.30
C LYS A 139 1.29 -12.18 -13.29
N TYR A 140 0.51 -11.30 -12.67
CA TYR A 140 1.01 -10.47 -11.61
C TYR A 140 -0.07 -10.18 -10.58
N ASP A 141 0.39 -9.84 -9.40
CA ASP A 141 -0.43 -9.21 -8.38
C ASP A 141 0.28 -7.99 -7.82
N THR A 142 -0.53 -7.09 -7.27
CA THR A 142 -0.03 -5.96 -6.50
C THR A 142 -0.67 -5.95 -5.13
N ASP A 143 0.06 -5.46 -4.13
CA ASP A 143 -0.48 -5.12 -2.82
C ASP A 143 -0.08 -3.73 -2.40
N LEU A 144 -1.05 -3.00 -1.87
CA LEU A 144 -0.88 -1.72 -1.20
C LEU A 144 -1.40 -1.87 0.23
N GLU A 145 -0.48 -1.72 1.18
CA GLU A 145 -0.76 -1.84 2.61
C GLU A 145 0.05 -0.82 3.41
N SER A 146 -0.17 -0.80 4.72
CA SER A 146 0.65 -0.03 5.64
C SER A 146 1.76 -0.87 6.24
N THR A 147 2.96 -0.30 6.35
CA THR A 147 4.14 -0.94 6.96
C THR A 147 4.01 -1.11 8.49
N GLY A 148 2.93 -0.62 9.09
CA GLY A 148 2.71 -0.66 10.53
C GLY A 148 2.13 -1.98 11.04
N ALA A 149 2.96 -2.81 11.68
CA ALA A 149 2.57 -3.83 12.65
C ALA A 149 3.34 -3.65 13.96
#